data_AF-M5CFX9-F1
#
_entry.id   AF-M5CFX9-F1
#
_cell.length_a   1.000
_cell.length_b   1.000
_cell.length_c   1.000
_cell.angle_alpha   90.00
_cell.angle_beta   90.00
_cell.angle_gamma   90.00
#
_symmetry.space_group_name_H-M   'P 1'
#
loop_
_entity.id
_entity.type
_entity.pdbx_description
1 polymer ?
#
loop_
_entity_poly.entity_id
_entity_poly.type
_entity_poly.pdbx_seq_one_letter_code
_entity_poly.pdbx_strand_id
1 'polypeptide(L)'
;MDDAKLLAEALGTVKIQMVQMKRCLEGDQLMDALKSASTMLAELRTSSLSPKMYYELYMAVFDALRHVSNYLFDAHTSGRHHLADLYELVQYAGNIVPRLYLMITVGSVYMSIPEAPVKEIMKDMMEMSRGVQHPTRGLFLRHYLSGQTRDHLPIGDGQT
;
A
#
# COMPACT_ATOMS: atom_id res chain seq x y z
N MET A 1 6.82 -21.19 19.78
CA MET A 1 5.93 -20.53 20.77
C MET A 1 6.05 -19.01 20.65
N ASP A 2 7.25 -18.50 20.41
CA ASP A 2 7.48 -17.05 20.22
C ASP A 2 6.89 -16.49 18.93
N ASP A 3 7.02 -17.18 17.78
CA ASP A 3 6.45 -16.68 16.52
C ASP A 3 4.94 -16.42 16.60
N ALA A 4 4.19 -17.36 17.20
CA ALA A 4 2.73 -17.26 17.38
C ALA A 4 2.33 -16.04 18.20
N LYS A 5 3.09 -15.75 19.25
CA LYS A 5 2.88 -14.57 20.08
C LYS A 5 3.22 -13.29 19.32
N LEU A 6 4.35 -13.25 18.61
CA LEU A 6 4.75 -12.12 17.79
C LEU A 6 3.71 -11.81 16.69
N LEU A 7 3.17 -12.85 16.04
CA LEU A 7 2.10 -12.66 15.05
C LEU A 7 0.84 -12.10 15.71
N ALA A 8 0.41 -12.64 16.86
CA ALA A 8 -0.78 -12.17 17.55
C ALA A 8 -0.66 -10.69 17.97
N GLU A 9 0.53 -10.28 18.44
CA GLU A 9 0.84 -8.89 18.76
C GLU A 9 0.78 -7.99 17.51
N ALA A 10 1.43 -8.39 16.42
CA ALA A 10 1.41 -7.65 15.16
C ALA A 10 -0.01 -7.53 14.58
N LEU A 11 -0.79 -8.61 14.56
CA LEU A 11 -2.19 -8.61 14.15
C LEU A 11 -3.06 -7.75 15.07
N GLY A 12 -2.75 -7.72 16.37
CA GLY A 12 -3.37 -6.81 17.33
C GLY A 12 -3.17 -5.35 16.95
N THR A 13 -1.92 -4.95 16.65
CA THR A 13 -1.61 -3.59 16.15
C THR A 13 -2.34 -3.31 14.85
N VAL A 14 -2.29 -4.22 13.87
CA VAL A 14 -2.98 -4.07 12.57
C VAL A 14 -4.47 -3.82 12.78
N LYS A 15 -5.13 -4.59 13.66
CA LYS A 15 -6.56 -4.43 13.94
C LYS A 15 -6.88 -3.06 14.55
N ILE A 16 -6.10 -2.61 15.53
CA ILE A 16 -6.27 -1.31 16.18
C ILE A 16 -6.12 -0.18 15.15
N GLN A 17 -5.05 -0.22 14.37
CA GLN A 17 -4.75 0.80 13.37
C GLN A 17 -5.75 0.78 12.22
N MET A 18 -6.25 -0.39 11.81
CA MET A 18 -7.31 -0.49 10.80
C MET A 18 -8.60 0.19 11.28
N VAL A 19 -9.03 -0.04 12.52
CA VAL A 19 -10.24 0.60 13.07
C VAL A 19 -10.07 2.11 13.14
N GLN A 20 -8.92 2.59 13.61
CA GLN A 20 -8.61 4.02 13.66
C GLN A 20 -8.59 4.63 12.25
N MET A 21 -7.91 3.98 11.31
CA MET A 21 -7.83 4.41 9.93
C MET A 21 -9.22 4.54 9.31
N LYS A 22 -10.09 3.54 9.44
CA LYS A 22 -11.47 3.60 8.90
C LYS A 22 -12.26 4.77 9.47
N ARG A 23 -12.18 4.99 10.78
CA ARG A 23 -12.84 6.13 11.44
C ARG A 23 -12.31 7.47 10.93
N CYS A 24 -11.00 7.59 10.72
CA CYS A 24 -10.41 8.81 10.15
C CYS A 24 -10.83 9.03 8.69
N LEU A 25 -10.93 7.96 7.87
CA LEU A 25 -11.44 8.05 6.50
C LEU A 25 -12.91 8.49 6.47
N GLU A 26 -13.76 7.93 7.35
CA GLU A 26 -15.17 8.34 7.50
C GLU A 26 -15.32 9.82 7.93
N GLY A 27 -14.34 10.34 8.67
CA GLY A 27 -14.28 11.74 9.10
C GLY A 27 -13.51 12.67 8.16
N ASP A 28 -13.13 12.22 6.96
CA ASP A 28 -12.31 12.96 5.99
C ASP A 28 -10.95 13.46 6.52
N GLN A 29 -10.42 12.77 7.52
CA GLN A 29 -9.09 13.02 8.10
C GLN A 29 -8.03 12.16 7.41
N LEU A 30 -7.77 12.43 6.12
CA LEU A 30 -6.88 11.60 5.30
C LEU A 30 -5.46 11.48 5.88
N MET A 31 -4.88 12.57 6.39
CA MET A 31 -3.51 12.54 6.95
C MET A 31 -3.41 11.62 8.17
N ASP A 32 -4.41 11.67 9.05
CA ASP A 32 -4.48 10.80 10.22
C ASP A 32 -4.68 9.33 9.81
N ALA A 33 -5.52 9.09 8.81
CA ALA A 33 -5.72 7.75 8.25
C ALA A 33 -4.42 7.18 7.65
N LEU A 34 -3.67 7.98 6.87
CA LEU A 34 -2.38 7.58 6.31
C LEU A 34 -1.33 7.33 7.38
N LYS A 35 -1.34 8.09 8.49
CA LYS A 35 -0.46 7.85 9.64
C LYS A 35 -0.78 6.51 10.32
N SER A 36 -2.06 6.19 10.51
CA SER A 36 -2.48 4.88 11.02
C SER A 36 -2.10 3.75 10.05
N ALA A 37 -2.32 3.94 8.74
CA ALA A 37 -1.92 2.97 7.71
C ALA A 37 -0.41 2.74 7.70
N SER A 38 0.40 3.80 7.81
CA SER A 38 1.86 3.72 7.89
C SER A 38 2.34 2.97 9.14
N THR A 39 1.65 3.17 10.28
CA THR A 39 1.94 2.45 11.52
C THR A 39 1.61 0.96 11.40
N MET A 40 0.45 0.63 10.84
CA MET A 40 0.05 -0.75 10.51
C MET A 40 1.08 -1.42 9.57
N LEU A 41 1.50 -0.72 8.52
CA LEU A 41 2.49 -1.21 7.56
C LEU A 41 3.89 -1.40 8.16
N ALA A 42 4.20 -0.72 9.27
CA ALA A 42 5.47 -0.90 9.94
C ALA A 42 5.65 -2.33 10.48
N GLU A 43 4.56 -3.05 10.78
CA GLU A 43 4.59 -4.44 11.22
C GLU A 43 5.21 -5.38 10.17
N LEU A 44 5.05 -5.07 8.87
CA LEU A 44 5.67 -5.82 7.76
C LEU A 44 7.20 -5.66 7.70
N ARG A 45 7.80 -4.83 8.55
CA ARG A 45 9.26 -4.71 8.63
C ARG A 45 9.89 -5.85 9.43
N THR A 46 9.10 -6.61 10.18
CA THR A 46 9.58 -7.74 10.97
C THR A 46 10.31 -8.76 10.10
N SER A 47 11.41 -9.30 10.63
CA SER A 47 12.17 -10.39 10.00
C SER A 47 12.14 -11.66 10.86
N SER A 48 11.35 -11.65 11.94
CA SER A 48 11.29 -12.73 12.94
C SER A 48 10.20 -13.75 12.68
N LEU A 49 9.28 -13.47 11.74
CA LEU A 49 8.18 -14.37 11.41
C LEU A 49 8.59 -15.38 10.34
N SER A 50 8.18 -16.64 10.52
CA SER A 50 8.23 -17.63 9.46
C SER A 50 7.41 -17.18 8.23
N PRO A 51 7.71 -17.66 7.00
CA PRO A 51 7.01 -17.25 5.79
C PRO A 51 5.48 -17.43 5.84
N LYS A 52 5.00 -18.51 6.47
CA LYS A 52 3.56 -18.78 6.63
C LYS A 52 2.88 -17.71 7.49
N MET A 53 3.52 -17.30 8.56
CA MET A 53 2.97 -16.32 9.50
C MET A 53 3.10 -14.89 8.98
N TYR A 54 4.20 -14.60 8.28
CA TYR A 54 4.34 -13.36 7.55
C TYR A 54 3.24 -13.21 6.48
N TYR A 55 2.89 -14.29 5.78
CA TYR A 55 1.79 -14.29 4.81
C TYR A 55 0.44 -13.94 5.47
N GLU A 56 0.16 -14.47 6.65
CA GLU A 56 -1.06 -14.16 7.40
C GLU A 56 -1.12 -12.68 7.79
N LEU A 57 -0.02 -12.14 8.32
CA LEU A 57 0.10 -10.71 8.61
C LEU A 57 -0.06 -9.85 7.33
N TYR A 58 0.58 -10.26 6.24
CA TYR A 58 0.46 -9.62 4.94
C TYR A 58 -0.99 -9.56 4.46
N MET A 59 -1.75 -10.65 4.58
CA MET A 59 -3.15 -10.67 4.16
C MET A 59 -4.04 -9.74 5.00
N ALA A 60 -3.81 -9.67 6.31
CA ALA A 60 -4.53 -8.73 7.17
C ALA A 60 -4.27 -7.27 6.77
N VAL A 61 -3.02 -6.91 6.47
CA VAL A 61 -2.65 -5.57 5.99
C VAL A 61 -3.19 -5.31 4.59
N PHE A 62 -3.13 -6.30 3.70
CA PHE A 62 -3.66 -6.22 2.34
C PHE A 62 -5.14 -5.87 2.32
N ASP A 63 -5.95 -6.55 3.15
CA ASP A 63 -7.37 -6.28 3.25
C ASP A 63 -7.65 -4.89 3.83
N ALA A 64 -6.87 -4.45 4.82
CA ALA A 64 -7.01 -3.12 5.38
C ALA A 64 -6.74 -2.00 4.35
N LEU A 65 -5.72 -2.15 3.50
CA LEU A 65 -5.38 -1.16 2.47
C LEU A 65 -6.47 -0.96 1.41
N ARG A 66 -7.36 -1.95 1.21
CA ARG A 66 -8.51 -1.79 0.29
C ARG A 66 -9.43 -0.64 0.72
N HIS A 67 -9.58 -0.40 2.02
CA HIS A 67 -10.36 0.74 2.52
C HIS A 67 -9.75 2.08 2.12
N VAL A 68 -8.42 2.20 2.15
CA VAL A 68 -7.71 3.39 1.69
C VAL A 68 -7.89 3.56 0.19
N SER A 69 -7.69 2.50 -0.59
CA SER A 69 -7.87 2.54 -2.06
C SER A 69 -9.25 3.03 -2.47
N ASN A 70 -10.31 2.50 -1.85
CA ASN A 70 -11.69 2.89 -2.17
C ASN A 70 -11.94 4.36 -1.81
N TYR A 71 -11.51 4.79 -0.62
CA TYR A 71 -11.64 6.19 -0.21
C TYR A 71 -10.93 7.14 -1.17
N LEU A 72 -9.70 6.80 -1.61
CA LEU A 72 -8.92 7.64 -2.51
C LEU A 72 -9.61 7.82 -3.86
N PHE A 73 -10.20 6.75 -4.39
CA PHE A 73 -10.96 6.82 -5.64
C PHE A 73 -12.18 7.74 -5.50
N ASP A 74 -12.97 7.56 -4.43
CA ASP A 74 -14.15 8.39 -4.16
C ASP A 74 -13.79 9.85 -3.88
N ALA A 75 -12.69 10.10 -3.16
CA ALA A 75 -12.22 11.45 -2.85
C ALA A 75 -11.72 12.18 -4.10
N HIS A 76 -11.07 11.46 -5.01
CA HIS A 76 -10.61 12.03 -6.27
C HIS A 76 -11.76 12.35 -7.23
N THR A 77 -12.69 11.41 -7.40
CA THR A 77 -13.88 11.59 -8.25
C THR A 77 -14.81 12.68 -7.72
N SER A 78 -14.83 12.90 -6.41
CA SER A 78 -15.55 14.03 -5.78
C SER A 78 -14.80 15.37 -5.87
N GLY A 79 -13.59 15.41 -6.45
CA GLY A 79 -12.75 16.61 -6.56
C GLY A 79 -12.15 17.10 -5.25
N ARG A 80 -12.18 16.30 -4.16
CA ARG A 80 -11.67 16.68 -2.84
C ARG A 80 -10.16 16.60 -2.74
N HIS A 81 -9.57 15.62 -3.43
CA HIS A 81 -8.13 15.39 -3.42
C HIS A 81 -7.60 15.04 -4.82
N HIS A 82 -6.43 15.60 -5.16
CA HIS A 82 -5.72 15.24 -6.38
C HIS A 82 -4.75 14.09 -6.10
N LEU A 83 -4.86 13.00 -6.88
CA LEU A 83 -4.03 11.80 -6.66
C LEU A 83 -2.54 12.06 -6.93
N ALA A 84 -2.20 13.03 -7.77
CA ALA A 84 -0.81 13.43 -8.00
C ALA A 84 -0.15 13.95 -6.70
N ASP A 85 -0.81 14.88 -6.00
CA ASP A 85 -0.33 15.42 -4.73
C ASP A 85 -0.23 14.32 -3.67
N LEU A 86 -1.21 13.41 -3.64
CA LEU A 86 -1.19 12.29 -2.70
C LEU A 86 -0.07 11.29 -3.01
N TYR A 87 0.24 11.07 -4.29
CA TYR A 87 1.33 10.19 -4.71
C TYR A 87 2.69 10.73 -4.29
N GLU A 88 2.87 12.05 -4.34
CA GLU A 88 4.05 12.70 -3.76
C GLU A 88 4.03 12.62 -2.23
N LEU A 89 2.89 12.92 -1.61
CA LEU A 89 2.75 13.03 -0.16
C LEU A 89 3.10 11.73 0.58
N VAL A 90 2.68 10.58 0.05
CA VAL A 90 3.00 9.28 0.69
C VAL A 90 4.49 8.93 0.63
N GLN A 91 5.26 9.56 -0.25
CA GLN A 91 6.71 9.35 -0.35
C GLN A 91 7.49 9.97 0.80
N TYR A 92 6.91 10.93 1.53
CA TYR A 92 7.52 11.50 2.75
C TYR A 92 7.57 10.52 3.93
N ALA A 93 6.93 9.34 3.83
CA ALA A 93 7.03 8.30 4.85
C ALA A 93 8.49 7.86 5.03
N GLY A 94 9.04 7.96 6.25
CA GLY A 94 10.48 7.72 6.48
C GLY A 94 10.93 6.27 6.25
N ASN A 95 10.06 5.28 6.50
CA ASN A 95 10.40 3.86 6.33
C ASN A 95 10.02 3.37 4.92
N ILE A 96 10.96 2.70 4.25
CA ILE A 96 10.78 2.24 2.87
C ILE A 96 9.61 1.27 2.67
N VAL A 97 9.35 0.36 3.61
CA VAL A 97 8.26 -0.62 3.47
C VAL A 97 6.90 0.09 3.50
N PRO A 98 6.52 0.84 4.55
CA PRO A 98 5.29 1.63 4.54
C PRO A 98 5.17 2.57 3.34
N ARG A 99 6.27 3.26 2.99
CA ARG A 99 6.32 4.16 1.83
C ARG A 99 5.89 3.47 0.55
N LEU A 100 6.51 2.35 0.22
CA LEU A 100 6.26 1.67 -1.06
C LEU A 100 4.85 1.06 -1.11
N TYR A 101 4.35 0.50 -0.01
CA TYR A 101 2.96 0.01 0.02
C TYR A 101 1.96 1.14 -0.21
N LEU A 102 2.10 2.27 0.50
CA LEU A 102 1.21 3.43 0.30
C LEU A 102 1.35 4.02 -1.11
N MET A 103 2.58 4.17 -1.60
CA MET A 103 2.85 4.65 -2.95
C MET A 103 2.21 3.76 -4.01
N ILE A 104 2.26 2.43 -3.84
CA ILE A 104 1.58 1.48 -4.73
C ILE A 104 0.07 1.62 -4.61
N THR A 105 -0.50 1.76 -3.41
CA THR A 105 -1.95 1.95 -3.24
C THR A 105 -2.44 3.22 -3.92
N VAL A 106 -1.76 4.35 -3.72
CA VAL A 106 -2.15 5.61 -4.38
C VAL A 106 -1.90 5.51 -5.89
N GLY A 107 -0.76 4.97 -6.30
CA GLY A 107 -0.37 4.80 -7.69
C GLY A 107 -1.36 3.93 -8.47
N SER A 108 -1.83 2.82 -7.90
CA SER A 108 -2.82 1.97 -8.57
C SER A 108 -4.18 2.65 -8.73
N VAL A 109 -4.62 3.43 -7.73
CA VAL A 109 -5.83 4.24 -7.87
C VAL A 109 -5.62 5.31 -8.93
N TYR A 110 -4.45 5.94 -8.97
CA TYR A 110 -4.14 6.95 -9.97
C TYR A 110 -4.14 6.36 -11.40
N MET A 111 -3.56 5.17 -11.60
CA MET A 111 -3.60 4.45 -12.87
C MET A 111 -5.01 4.06 -13.33
N SER A 112 -5.98 3.99 -12.42
CA SER A 112 -7.38 3.70 -12.74
C SER A 112 -8.16 4.91 -13.29
N ILE A 113 -7.61 6.12 -13.16
CA ILE A 113 -8.25 7.36 -13.61
C ILE A 113 -7.94 7.60 -15.09
N PRO A 114 -8.93 8.05 -15.89
CA PRO A 114 -8.68 8.48 -17.26
C PRO A 114 -7.58 9.55 -17.34
N GLU A 115 -6.79 9.51 -18.42
CA GLU A 115 -5.70 10.47 -18.68
C GLU A 115 -4.50 10.42 -17.71
N ALA A 116 -4.47 9.48 -16.76
CA ALA A 116 -3.32 9.30 -15.90
C ALA A 116 -2.08 8.82 -16.68
N PRO A 117 -0.87 9.25 -16.30
CA PRO A 117 0.38 8.82 -16.94
C PRO A 117 0.78 7.40 -16.46
N VAL A 118 -0.03 6.39 -16.79
CA VAL A 118 0.08 4.99 -16.32
C VAL A 118 1.49 4.43 -16.50
N LYS A 119 2.11 4.68 -17.66
CA LYS A 119 3.45 4.19 -18.00
C LYS A 119 4.54 4.76 -17.08
N GLU A 120 4.44 6.04 -16.73
CA GLU A 120 5.41 6.74 -15.88
C GLU A 120 5.26 6.29 -14.42
N ILE A 121 4.02 6.26 -13.92
CA ILE A 121 3.71 5.80 -12.56
C ILE A 121 4.18 4.35 -12.37
N MET A 122 3.86 3.45 -13.32
CA MET A 122 4.27 2.06 -13.23
C MET A 122 5.80 1.91 -13.26
N LYS A 123 6.48 2.66 -14.14
CA LYS A 123 7.95 2.65 -14.22
C LYS A 123 8.57 3.10 -12.90
N ASP A 124 8.09 4.21 -12.34
CA ASP A 124 8.55 4.74 -11.06
C ASP A 124 8.34 3.72 -9.92
N MET A 125 7.14 3.15 -9.78
CA MET A 125 6.86 2.12 -8.78
C MET A 125 7.78 0.89 -8.91
N MET A 126 8.08 0.44 -10.13
CA MET A 126 9.00 -0.67 -10.38
C MET A 126 10.45 -0.34 -10.00
N GLU A 127 10.91 0.87 -10.34
CA GLU A 127 12.26 1.34 -10.01
C GLU A 127 12.43 1.48 -8.50
N MET A 128 11.46 2.11 -7.82
CA MET A 128 11.45 2.30 -6.38
C MET A 128 11.32 0.97 -5.60
N SER A 129 10.61 -0.01 -6.15
CA SER A 129 10.53 -1.37 -5.58
C SER A 129 11.88 -2.10 -5.54
N ARG A 130 12.89 -1.64 -6.29
CA ARG A 130 14.27 -2.16 -6.18
C ARG A 130 14.93 -1.77 -4.85
N GLY A 131 14.38 -0.82 -4.09
CA GLY A 131 14.92 -0.46 -2.79
C GLY A 131 14.76 -1.53 -1.70
N VAL A 132 13.89 -2.53 -1.89
CA VAL A 132 13.68 -3.63 -0.94
C VAL A 132 14.38 -4.90 -1.42
N GLN A 133 15.58 -5.15 -0.88
CA GLN A 133 16.42 -6.30 -1.23
C GLN A 133 16.18 -7.53 -0.35
N HIS A 134 15.44 -7.40 0.76
CA HIS A 134 15.17 -8.53 1.65
C HIS A 134 14.21 -9.54 0.98
N PRO A 135 14.57 -10.84 0.86
CA PRO A 135 13.85 -11.79 0.02
C PRO A 135 12.34 -11.87 0.30
N THR A 136 11.94 -12.10 1.55
CA THR A 136 10.53 -12.22 1.94
C THR A 136 9.76 -10.93 1.72
N ARG A 137 10.34 -9.79 2.11
CA ARG A 137 9.67 -8.48 2.06
C ARG A 137 9.53 -8.01 0.63
N GLY A 138 10.58 -8.18 -0.17
CA GLY A 138 10.59 -7.86 -1.59
C GLY A 138 9.62 -8.74 -2.38
N LEU A 139 9.53 -10.04 -2.05
CA LEU A 139 8.57 -10.95 -2.69
C LEU A 139 7.12 -10.51 -2.44
N PHE A 140 6.74 -10.26 -1.19
CA PHE A 140 5.38 -9.83 -0.85
C PHE A 140 5.06 -8.42 -1.36
N LEU A 141 6.03 -7.51 -1.39
CA LEU A 141 5.85 -6.19 -1.99
C LEU A 141 5.63 -6.28 -3.51
N ARG A 142 6.41 -7.10 -4.21
CA ARG A 142 6.24 -7.31 -5.67
C ARG A 142 4.93 -8.03 -5.98
N HIS A 143 4.53 -8.99 -5.13
CA HIS A 143 3.20 -9.61 -5.23
C HIS A 143 2.10 -8.56 -5.05
N TYR A 144 2.23 -7.65 -4.08
CA TYR A 144 1.29 -6.55 -3.89
C TYR A 144 1.22 -5.64 -5.14
N LEU A 145 2.37 -5.19 -5.64
CA LEU A 145 2.46 -4.38 -6.87
C LEU A 145 1.73 -5.07 -8.02
N SER A 146 2.10 -6.31 -8.34
CA SER A 146 1.48 -7.07 -9.42
C SER A 146 -0.04 -7.23 -9.24
N GLY A 147 -0.50 -7.43 -8.01
CA GLY A 147 -1.92 -7.55 -7.70
C GLY A 147 -2.69 -6.24 -7.87
N GLN A 148 -2.10 -5.10 -7.51
CA GLN A 148 -2.74 -3.78 -7.63
C GLN A 148 -2.71 -3.24 -9.07
N THR A 149 -1.68 -3.55 -9.85
CA THR A 149 -1.54 -3.01 -11.22
C THR A 149 -2.10 -3.93 -12.30
N ARG A 150 -2.51 -5.17 -11.96
CA ARG A 150 -2.88 -6.23 -12.93
C ARG A 150 -3.85 -5.74 -14.01
N ASP A 151 -4.88 -5.01 -13.60
CA ASP A 151 -5.98 -4.60 -14.48
C ASP A 151 -5.67 -3.28 -15.24
N HIS A 152 -4.53 -2.65 -14.94
CA HIS A 152 -4.09 -1.35 -15.48
C HIS A 152 -2.74 -1.44 -16.18
N LEU A 153 -2.25 -2.66 -16.47
CA LEU A 153 -0.98 -2.84 -17.16
C LEU A 153 -1.08 -2.21 -18.56
N PRO A 154 -0.06 -1.44 -19.00
CA PRO A 154 -0.02 -0.95 -20.36
C PRO A 154 0.12 -2.17 -21.28
N ILE A 155 -0.99 -2.56 -21.91
CA ILE A 155 -0.95 -3.53 -22.99
C ILE A 155 -0.19 -2.81 -24.10
N GLY A 156 1.00 -3.32 -24.41
CA GLY A 156 1.77 -2.76 -25.51
C GLY A 156 0.91 -2.84 -26.76
N ASP A 157 0.59 -1.69 -27.34
CA ASP A 157 0.30 -1.65 -28.76
C ASP A 157 1.57 -2.17 -29.43
N GLY A 158 1.52 -3.42 -29.87
CA GLY A 158 2.51 -3.98 -30.77
C GLY A 158 2.42 -3.24 -32.10
N GLN A 159 2.95 -2.03 -32.14
CA GLN A 159 3.28 -1.31 -33.38
C GLN A 159 4.80 -1.27 -33.46
N THR A 160 5.34 -2.35 -34.02
CA THR A 160 6.51 -2.30 -34.91
C THR A 160 6.25 -1.36 -36.07
#